data_AF-A0A538SKV0-F1
#
_entry.id   AF-A0A538SKV0-F1
#
_cell.length_a   1.000
_cell.length_b   1.000
_cell.length_c   1.000
_cell.angle_alpha   90.00
_cell.angle_beta   90.00
_cell.angle_gamma   90.00
#
_symmetry.space_group_name_H-M   'P 1'
#
loop_
_entity.id
_entity.type
_entity.pdbx_description
1 polymer ?
#
loop_
_entity_poly.entity_id
_entity_poly.type
_entity_poly.pdbx_seq_one_letter_code
_entity_poly.pdbx_strand_id
1 'polypeptide(L)'
;MAGAAPPASGRVLPRGAGRRGHLSPVSLPPSAGARRAGRRAGGRGARGPRSDPLPVGPEDAPRPAARRGPRGRETRRVVPAGPAARRHLAGVGGAPVSGPPRLLVALNGSPVLGSSVDRMLRAVCEGAEEAGGRSVHLYCNALEVIPCQACGPEPTSGYCVFHDDMDRVYAALEAAHAIAIGSPIYFDGVSAQLKRVMDRCNCVTPLVRLPAGGYEFRPRWSRTRHGLFVTACSSRHRYDLAERSVRGFLKWVGARWEETIAYLHEDNDPGSVLARPELLDRARGAGRRLIQSAPLPA
;
A
#
# COMPACT_ATOMS: atom_id res chain seq x y z
N MET A 1 -39.23 38.26 20.95
CA MET A 1 -37.83 38.69 21.22
C MET A 1 -37.27 37.84 22.33
N ALA A 2 -36.31 36.98 22.03
CA ALA A 2 -35.45 36.29 22.99
C ALA A 2 -34.10 36.09 22.29
N GLY A 3 -33.03 36.63 22.90
CA GLY A 3 -31.74 36.89 22.27
C GLY A 3 -30.95 35.62 21.95
N ALA A 4 -30.45 35.56 20.72
CA ALA A 4 -29.48 34.57 20.26
C ALA A 4 -28.07 34.95 20.73
N ALA A 5 -27.36 34.00 21.31
CA ALA A 5 -25.93 34.11 21.62
C ALA A 5 -25.08 34.03 20.34
N PRO A 6 -23.96 34.78 20.23
CA PRO A 6 -23.14 34.78 19.02
C PRO A 6 -22.25 33.53 18.91
N PRO A 7 -21.86 33.11 17.69
CA PRO A 7 -20.99 31.96 17.50
C PRO A 7 -19.55 32.26 17.93
N ALA A 8 -18.92 31.29 18.58
CA ALA A 8 -17.53 31.36 19.01
C ALA A 8 -16.59 31.55 17.81
N SER A 9 -15.81 32.63 17.89
CA SER A 9 -14.75 33.02 16.96
C SER A 9 -13.69 31.92 16.79
N GLY A 10 -13.36 31.63 15.53
CA GLY A 10 -12.30 30.70 15.15
C GLY A 10 -10.93 31.10 15.69
N ARG A 11 -10.23 30.13 16.29
CA ARG A 11 -8.80 30.26 16.59
C ARG A 11 -8.01 30.02 15.31
N VAL A 12 -7.52 31.10 14.72
CA VAL A 12 -6.42 31.09 13.75
C VAL A 12 -5.15 30.67 14.50
N LEU A 13 -4.57 29.52 14.15
CA LEU A 13 -3.24 29.14 14.62
C LEU A 13 -2.17 29.92 13.83
N PRO A 14 -1.13 30.46 14.49
CA PRO A 14 -0.08 31.18 13.78
C PRO A 14 0.79 30.22 12.96
N ARG A 15 1.15 30.64 11.74
CA ARG A 15 2.19 30.02 10.92
C ARG A 15 3.54 30.16 11.63
N GLY A 16 4.00 29.10 12.28
CA GLY A 16 5.33 29.01 12.87
C GLY A 16 6.35 28.47 11.86
N ALA A 17 7.25 29.36 11.42
CA ALA A 17 8.49 28.99 10.73
C ALA A 17 9.38 28.12 11.64
N GLY A 18 10.21 27.29 11.01
CA GLY A 18 10.72 26.05 11.59
C GLY A 18 11.66 26.14 12.79
N ARG A 19 11.73 25.01 13.50
CA ARG A 19 12.92 24.52 14.20
C ARG A 19 12.93 22.99 14.14
N ARG A 20 13.98 22.40 13.54
CA ARG A 20 14.27 20.98 13.67
C ARG A 20 14.67 20.73 15.13
N GLY A 21 13.74 20.21 15.92
CA GLY A 21 14.04 19.73 17.28
C GLY A 21 14.79 18.41 17.18
N HIS A 22 16.05 18.40 17.59
CA HIS A 22 16.73 17.16 17.98
C HIS A 22 15.96 16.55 19.16
N LEU A 23 15.43 15.35 18.99
CA LEU A 23 14.93 14.57 20.10
C LEU A 23 16.13 14.09 20.92
N SER A 24 16.24 14.57 22.16
CA SER A 24 17.23 14.06 23.12
C SER A 24 16.95 12.59 23.42
N PRO A 25 17.98 11.74 23.56
CA PRO A 25 17.77 10.35 23.97
C PRO A 25 17.19 10.31 25.39
N VAL A 26 16.13 9.54 25.56
CA VAL A 26 15.53 9.26 26.87
C VAL A 26 16.52 8.41 27.67
N SER A 27 17.13 8.99 28.70
CA SER A 27 17.98 8.25 29.63
C SER A 27 17.11 7.36 30.53
N LEU A 28 17.27 6.04 30.41
CA LEU A 28 16.70 5.10 31.38
C LEU A 28 17.47 5.25 32.71
N PRO A 29 16.78 5.24 33.87
CA PRO A 29 17.45 5.38 35.17
C PRO A 29 18.33 4.17 35.48
N PRO A 30 19.46 4.36 36.19
CA PRO A 30 20.35 3.27 36.54
C PRO A 30 19.68 2.33 37.56
N SER A 31 19.87 1.03 37.36
CA SER A 31 19.41 0.00 38.29
C SER A 31 20.05 0.18 39.66
N ALA A 32 19.24 0.37 40.70
CA ALA A 32 19.70 0.50 42.08
C ALA A 32 20.41 -0.79 42.54
N GLY A 33 21.72 -0.70 42.79
CA GLY A 33 22.52 -1.75 43.37
C GLY A 33 22.06 -2.13 44.78
N ALA A 34 21.94 -3.44 45.01
CA ALA A 34 21.50 -4.02 46.27
C ALA A 34 22.45 -3.67 47.44
N ARG A 35 21.92 -3.04 48.49
CA ARG A 35 22.56 -3.02 49.82
C ARG A 35 22.04 -4.22 50.61
N ARG A 36 22.96 -5.08 51.05
CA ARG A 36 22.72 -6.11 52.07
C ARG A 36 22.46 -5.44 53.42
N ALA A 37 21.32 -5.72 54.03
CA ALA A 37 21.11 -5.65 55.47
C ALA A 37 20.13 -6.76 55.86
N GLY A 38 20.52 -7.63 56.79
CA GLY A 38 19.72 -8.78 57.20
C GLY A 38 18.68 -8.44 58.28
N ARG A 39 17.57 -9.19 58.28
CA ARG A 39 17.05 -9.98 59.42
C ARG A 39 15.65 -10.54 59.12
N ARG A 40 15.55 -11.86 59.34
CA ARG A 40 14.44 -12.72 59.84
C ARG A 40 12.99 -12.56 59.36
N ALA A 41 12.47 -13.74 58.98
CA ALA A 41 11.20 -14.39 59.35
C ALA A 41 10.04 -14.42 58.33
N GLY A 42 9.70 -15.66 57.93
CA GLY A 42 8.32 -16.12 57.79
C GLY A 42 7.67 -16.04 56.40
N GLY A 43 7.18 -17.18 55.89
CA GLY A 43 6.14 -17.20 54.87
C GLY A 43 6.44 -18.10 53.66
N ARG A 44 5.81 -19.28 53.63
CA ARG A 44 5.82 -20.24 52.52
C ARG A 44 5.07 -19.66 51.31
N GLY A 45 5.63 -19.85 50.11
CA GLY A 45 4.94 -19.58 48.84
C GLY A 45 5.76 -20.07 47.65
N ALA A 46 5.37 -21.21 47.09
CA ALA A 46 5.99 -21.81 45.91
C ALA A 46 5.86 -20.88 44.68
N ARG A 47 6.96 -20.65 43.96
CA ARG A 47 6.98 -20.02 42.63
C ARG A 47 7.77 -20.91 41.68
N GLY A 48 7.22 -21.16 40.50
CA GLY A 48 7.79 -21.99 39.43
C GLY A 48 9.14 -21.49 38.88
N PRO A 49 9.76 -22.26 37.97
CA PRO A 49 11.12 -21.99 37.53
C PRO A 49 11.19 -20.69 36.75
N ARG A 50 12.08 -19.79 37.17
CA ARG A 50 12.43 -18.58 36.44
C ARG A 50 13.36 -18.99 35.30
N SER A 51 13.00 -18.62 34.07
CA SER A 51 13.90 -18.73 32.91
C SER A 51 15.02 -17.70 33.03
N ASP A 52 16.27 -18.16 32.89
CA ASP A 52 17.44 -17.30 32.86
C ASP A 52 17.40 -16.37 31.62
N PRO A 53 17.89 -15.12 31.73
CA PRO A 53 18.08 -14.27 30.55
C PRO A 53 19.17 -14.84 29.64
N LEU A 54 18.93 -14.77 28.32
CA LEU A 54 19.92 -15.14 27.32
C LEU A 54 21.15 -14.21 27.39
N PRO A 55 22.37 -14.73 27.23
CA PRO A 55 23.58 -13.92 27.25
C PRO A 55 23.64 -13.00 26.02
N VAL A 56 23.84 -11.70 26.26
CA VAL A 56 24.13 -10.71 25.23
C VAL A 56 25.62 -10.79 24.92
N GLY A 57 25.98 -11.04 23.65
CA GLY A 57 27.37 -11.10 23.19
C GLY A 57 28.08 -9.73 23.27
N PRO A 58 29.42 -9.71 23.17
CA PRO A 58 30.20 -8.48 23.34
C PRO A 58 29.91 -7.46 22.24
N GLU A 59 29.83 -6.20 22.63
CA GLU A 59 29.61 -5.05 21.74
C GLU A 59 30.81 -4.85 20.80
N ASP A 60 30.57 -4.90 19.49
CA ASP A 60 31.60 -4.65 18.47
C ASP A 60 32.02 -3.16 18.46
N ALA A 61 33.34 -2.93 18.56
CA ALA A 61 33.96 -1.62 18.45
C ALA A 61 33.74 -0.97 17.05
N PRO A 62 33.68 0.37 16.95
CA PRO A 62 33.41 1.06 15.69
C PRO A 62 34.54 0.89 14.67
N ARG A 63 34.20 0.44 13.46
CA ARG A 63 35.13 0.32 12.32
C ARG A 63 35.47 1.69 11.73
N PRO A 64 36.71 1.92 11.26
CA PRO A 64 37.12 3.21 10.72
C PRO A 64 36.47 3.52 9.36
N ALA A 65 36.12 4.80 9.17
CA ALA A 65 35.48 5.32 7.97
C ALA A 65 36.41 5.23 6.74
N ALA A 66 35.96 4.52 5.71
CA ALA A 66 36.62 4.49 4.41
C ALA A 66 36.44 5.85 3.69
N ARG A 67 37.56 6.52 3.40
CA ARG A 67 37.60 7.76 2.61
C ARG A 67 37.11 7.47 1.19
N ARG A 68 36.04 8.14 0.75
CA ARG A 68 35.58 8.14 -0.64
C ARG A 68 36.27 9.27 -1.41
N GLY A 69 37.09 8.93 -2.40
CA GLY A 69 37.61 9.88 -3.39
C GLY A 69 36.52 10.37 -4.36
N PRO A 70 36.75 11.48 -5.09
CA PRO A 70 35.76 12.07 -5.97
C PRO A 70 35.58 11.21 -7.23
N ARG A 71 34.33 10.84 -7.54
CA ARG A 71 33.98 10.16 -8.80
C ARG A 71 33.78 11.21 -9.89
N GLY A 72 34.58 11.11 -10.95
CA GLY A 72 34.47 11.93 -12.15
C GLY A 72 33.12 11.78 -12.85
N ARG A 73 32.65 12.88 -13.43
CA ARG A 73 31.49 12.92 -14.33
C ARG A 73 31.87 12.32 -15.67
N GLU A 74 31.30 11.18 -16.03
CA GLU A 74 31.23 10.74 -17.42
C GLU A 74 29.84 11.05 -17.99
N THR A 75 29.81 11.96 -18.95
CA THR A 75 28.65 12.26 -19.78
C THR A 75 28.43 11.13 -20.77
N ARG A 76 27.40 10.30 -20.57
CA ARG A 76 27.01 9.28 -21.54
C ARG A 76 26.15 9.94 -22.64
N ARG A 77 26.68 9.95 -23.88
CA ARG A 77 25.96 10.36 -25.10
C ARG A 77 24.70 9.50 -25.27
N VAL A 78 23.57 10.16 -25.48
CA VAL A 78 22.30 9.55 -25.92
C VAL A 78 22.36 9.38 -27.44
N VAL A 79 22.10 8.16 -27.93
CA VAL A 79 21.92 7.86 -29.36
C VAL A 79 20.42 7.79 -29.63
N PRO A 80 19.88 8.46 -30.67
CA PRO A 80 18.45 8.42 -30.95
C PRO A 80 18.04 7.09 -31.57
N ALA A 81 16.90 6.55 -31.12
CA ALA A 81 16.28 5.36 -31.71
C ALA A 81 15.65 5.71 -33.07
N GLY A 82 15.97 4.93 -34.10
CA GLY A 82 15.34 5.00 -35.43
C GLY A 82 13.90 4.44 -35.44
N PRO A 83 13.14 4.68 -36.51
CA PRO A 83 11.71 4.39 -36.54
C PRO A 83 11.45 2.88 -36.66
N ALA A 84 10.71 2.31 -35.70
CA ALA A 84 10.30 0.91 -35.73
C ALA A 84 9.19 0.70 -36.77
N ALA A 85 9.43 -0.26 -37.67
CA ALA A 85 8.50 -0.68 -38.71
C ALA A 85 7.22 -1.27 -38.12
N ARG A 86 6.07 -0.84 -38.67
CA ARG A 86 4.74 -1.38 -38.35
C ARG A 86 4.63 -2.80 -38.90
N ARG A 87 4.51 -3.80 -38.03
CA ARG A 87 3.99 -5.12 -38.38
C ARG A 87 2.52 -5.20 -37.97
N HIS A 88 1.65 -5.43 -38.94
CA HIS A 88 0.26 -5.82 -38.72
C HIS A 88 0.23 -7.18 -38.02
N LEU A 89 -0.38 -7.25 -36.84
CA LEU A 89 -0.83 -8.49 -36.23
C LEU A 89 -2.33 -8.61 -36.46
N ALA A 90 -2.70 -9.63 -37.21
CA ALA A 90 -4.07 -10.02 -37.45
C ALA A 90 -4.66 -10.73 -36.21
N GLY A 91 -5.85 -10.26 -35.80
CA GLY A 91 -6.96 -11.08 -35.28
C GLY A 91 -6.79 -11.88 -33.99
N VAL A 92 -7.29 -11.33 -32.88
CA VAL A 92 -7.98 -12.13 -31.85
C VAL A 92 -9.35 -11.49 -31.63
N GLY A 93 -10.41 -12.18 -32.07
CA GLY A 93 -11.78 -11.71 -31.97
C GLY A 93 -12.28 -11.69 -30.54
N GLY A 94 -12.26 -10.52 -29.91
CA GLY A 94 -13.15 -10.16 -28.81
C GLY A 94 -14.20 -9.20 -29.33
N ALA A 95 -15.47 -9.43 -29.01
CA ALA A 95 -16.53 -8.47 -29.33
C ALA A 95 -16.15 -7.08 -28.81
N PRO A 96 -16.33 -6.00 -29.60
CA PRO A 96 -15.99 -4.66 -29.15
C PRO A 96 -16.81 -4.33 -27.91
N VAL A 97 -16.14 -3.99 -26.81
CA VAL A 97 -16.79 -3.48 -25.61
C VAL A 97 -17.44 -2.15 -25.99
N SER A 98 -18.76 -2.14 -26.17
CA SER A 98 -19.50 -0.92 -26.54
C SER A 98 -19.52 0.06 -25.37
N GLY A 99 -18.88 1.22 -25.54
CA GLY A 99 -18.82 2.29 -24.54
C GLY A 99 -17.47 3.02 -24.52
N PRO A 100 -17.31 4.06 -23.67
CA PRO A 100 -16.01 4.68 -23.44
C PRO A 100 -15.02 3.65 -22.88
N PRO A 101 -13.71 3.78 -23.18
CA PRO A 101 -12.72 2.78 -22.79
C PRO A 101 -12.67 2.63 -21.27
N ARG A 102 -12.85 1.38 -20.80
CA ARG A 102 -12.80 1.03 -19.39
C ARG A 102 -11.38 1.16 -18.85
N LEU A 103 -11.24 1.68 -17.63
CA LEU A 103 -9.95 1.91 -16.98
C LEU A 103 -9.63 0.82 -15.96
N LEU A 104 -8.45 0.21 -16.08
CA LEU A 104 -7.83 -0.59 -15.03
C LEU A 104 -6.78 0.23 -14.28
N VAL A 105 -6.87 0.28 -12.95
CA VAL A 105 -5.86 0.91 -12.10
C VAL A 105 -5.07 -0.17 -11.36
N ALA A 106 -3.77 -0.23 -11.60
CA ALA A 106 -2.84 -1.09 -10.87
C ALA A 106 -2.15 -0.31 -9.75
N LEU A 107 -2.39 -0.69 -8.49
CA LEU A 107 -1.65 -0.21 -7.33
C LEU A 107 -0.49 -1.16 -7.03
N ASN A 108 0.74 -0.73 -7.30
CA ASN A 108 1.94 -1.52 -7.08
C ASN A 108 2.60 -1.19 -5.74
N GLY A 109 2.44 -2.09 -4.78
CA GLY A 109 3.05 -2.03 -3.46
C GLY A 109 4.53 -2.44 -3.42
N SER A 110 5.07 -3.04 -4.47
CA SER A 110 6.46 -3.47 -4.46
C SER A 110 7.40 -2.26 -4.48
N PRO A 111 8.38 -2.17 -3.55
CA PRO A 111 9.39 -1.12 -3.58
C PRO A 111 10.43 -1.33 -4.70
N VAL A 112 10.47 -2.52 -5.29
CA VAL A 112 11.45 -2.92 -6.30
C VAL A 112 10.82 -2.93 -7.70
N LEU A 113 11.31 -2.03 -8.57
CA LEU A 113 10.97 -2.02 -10.00
C LEU A 113 11.47 -3.31 -10.66
N GLY A 114 10.65 -3.91 -11.53
CA GLY A 114 10.97 -5.18 -12.18
C GLY A 114 10.86 -6.42 -11.29
N SER A 115 10.43 -6.29 -10.04
CA SER A 115 10.11 -7.43 -9.16
C SER A 115 9.00 -8.31 -9.74
N SER A 116 8.85 -9.52 -9.21
CA SER A 116 7.82 -10.47 -9.68
C SER A 116 6.40 -9.91 -9.59
N VAL A 117 6.08 -9.14 -8.54
CA VAL A 117 4.81 -8.42 -8.41
C VAL A 117 4.65 -7.34 -9.48
N ASP A 118 5.69 -6.55 -9.75
CA ASP A 118 5.66 -5.55 -10.83
C ASP A 118 5.45 -6.19 -12.20
N ARG A 119 6.16 -7.29 -12.50
CA ARG A 119 6.03 -8.03 -13.76
C ARG A 119 4.62 -8.59 -13.95
N MET A 120 4.06 -9.21 -12.92
CA MET A 120 2.69 -9.73 -12.99
C MET A 120 1.65 -8.60 -13.13
N LEU A 121 1.78 -7.48 -12.41
CA LEU A 121 0.89 -6.33 -12.60
C LEU A 121 0.99 -5.72 -14.00
N ARG A 122 2.20 -5.62 -14.57
CA ARG A 122 2.40 -5.17 -15.96
C ARG A 122 1.66 -6.09 -16.93
N ALA A 123 1.76 -7.41 -16.75
CA ALA A 123 1.01 -8.36 -17.56
C ALA A 123 -0.51 -8.17 -17.43
N VAL A 124 -1.03 -7.88 -16.23
CA VAL A 124 -2.45 -7.51 -16.04
C VAL A 124 -2.81 -6.25 -16.85
N CYS A 125 -1.98 -5.20 -16.79
CA CYS A 125 -2.19 -3.97 -17.55
C CYS A 125 -2.16 -4.22 -19.07
N GLU A 126 -1.18 -4.97 -19.57
CA GLU A 126 -1.08 -5.37 -20.98
C GLU A 126 -2.35 -6.09 -21.44
N GLY A 127 -2.85 -7.04 -20.65
CA GLY A 127 -4.09 -7.74 -20.95
C GLY A 127 -5.32 -6.83 -20.99
N ALA A 128 -5.39 -5.85 -20.09
CA ALA A 128 -6.47 -4.86 -20.10
C ALA A 128 -6.45 -4.00 -21.38
N GLU A 129 -5.26 -3.58 -21.81
CA GLU A 129 -5.06 -2.79 -23.04
C GLU A 129 -5.35 -3.60 -24.30
N GLU A 130 -4.93 -4.87 -24.35
CA GLU A 130 -5.26 -5.81 -25.44
C GLU A 130 -6.78 -6.02 -25.60
N ALA A 131 -7.55 -5.88 -24.52
CA ALA A 131 -9.02 -5.95 -24.55
C ALA A 131 -9.71 -4.62 -24.93
N GLY A 132 -8.95 -3.61 -25.36
CA GLY A 132 -9.47 -2.28 -25.72
C GLY A 132 -9.72 -1.36 -24.53
N GLY A 133 -9.27 -1.75 -23.33
CA GLY A 133 -9.27 -0.90 -22.15
C GLY A 133 -8.08 0.07 -22.12
N ARG A 134 -8.02 0.88 -21.06
CA ARG A 134 -6.85 1.67 -20.69
C ARG A 134 -6.31 1.17 -19.36
N SER A 135 -5.01 1.32 -19.14
CA SER A 135 -4.40 1.02 -17.84
C SER A 135 -3.69 2.25 -17.24
N VAL A 136 -3.67 2.33 -15.92
CA VAL A 136 -2.84 3.26 -15.15
C VAL A 136 -2.10 2.46 -14.09
N HIS A 137 -0.76 2.52 -14.09
CA HIS A 137 0.08 1.80 -13.16
C HIS A 137 0.71 2.76 -12.15
N LEU A 138 0.22 2.75 -10.92
CA LEU A 138 0.68 3.61 -9.82
C LEU A 138 1.66 2.84 -8.93
N TYR A 139 2.89 3.34 -8.84
CA TYR A 139 3.93 2.79 -7.96
C TYR A 139 3.82 3.42 -6.57
N CYS A 140 3.27 2.69 -5.60
CA CYS A 140 3.02 3.21 -4.25
C CYS A 140 4.30 3.68 -3.54
N ASN A 141 5.46 3.09 -3.87
CA ASN A 141 6.76 3.50 -3.34
C ASN A 141 7.26 4.85 -3.88
N ALA A 142 6.79 5.25 -5.07
CA ALA A 142 7.14 6.53 -5.70
C ALA A 142 6.17 7.66 -5.33
N LEU A 143 5.14 7.38 -4.52
CA LEU A 143 4.18 8.39 -4.07
C LEU A 143 4.68 9.09 -2.81
N GLU A 144 4.53 10.40 -2.76
CA GLU A 144 4.69 11.22 -1.56
C GLU A 144 3.34 11.35 -0.87
N VAL A 145 3.07 10.39 0.02
CA VAL A 145 1.82 10.33 0.79
C VAL A 145 2.17 10.32 2.27
N ILE A 146 1.45 11.09 3.08
CA ILE A 146 1.55 10.95 4.53
C ILE A 146 0.64 9.81 5.01
N PRO A 147 0.99 9.04 6.05
CA PRO A 147 0.09 8.04 6.62
C PRO A 147 -1.22 8.67 7.13
N CYS A 148 -2.30 7.89 7.17
CA CYS A 148 -3.58 8.38 7.67
C CYS A 148 -3.47 8.81 9.14
N GLN A 149 -3.99 10.00 9.46
CA GLN A 149 -3.93 10.59 10.81
C GLN A 149 -5.28 10.54 11.55
N ALA A 150 -6.26 9.77 11.03
CA ALA A 150 -7.60 9.64 11.61
C ALA A 150 -8.27 10.99 11.94
N CYS A 151 -8.15 11.98 11.04
CA CYS A 151 -8.59 13.37 11.26
C CYS A 151 -10.11 13.55 11.45
N GLY A 152 -10.91 12.50 11.30
CA GLY A 152 -12.37 12.53 11.47
C GLY A 152 -13.17 12.33 10.17
N PRO A 153 -14.50 12.38 10.27
CA PRO A 153 -15.42 11.91 9.22
C PRO A 153 -15.54 12.85 8.02
N GLU A 154 -15.09 14.10 8.13
CA GLU A 154 -15.41 15.13 7.13
C GLU A 154 -14.20 16.01 6.80
N PRO A 155 -13.24 15.52 5.99
CA PRO A 155 -12.13 16.33 5.57
C PRO A 155 -12.54 17.03 4.27
N THR A 156 -13.26 18.16 4.37
CA THR A 156 -13.53 19.10 3.26
C THR A 156 -14.32 18.56 2.04
N SER A 157 -14.63 19.43 1.09
CA SER A 157 -15.24 19.10 -0.20
C SER A 157 -14.26 18.33 -1.10
N GLY A 158 -14.15 17.01 -0.91
CA GLY A 158 -13.24 16.16 -1.68
C GLY A 158 -13.11 14.77 -1.06
N TYR A 159 -11.94 14.45 -0.52
CA TYR A 159 -11.70 13.19 0.22
C TYR A 159 -10.92 13.44 1.51
N CYS A 160 -9.79 14.15 1.45
CA CYS A 160 -8.92 14.38 2.60
C CYS A 160 -8.53 15.86 2.76
N VAL A 161 -8.23 16.29 4.00
CA VAL A 161 -7.61 17.58 4.35
C VAL A 161 -6.14 17.69 3.94
N PHE A 162 -5.52 16.57 3.55
CA PHE A 162 -4.14 16.51 3.12
C PHE A 162 -4.14 16.28 1.62
N HIS A 163 -3.73 17.31 0.89
CA HIS A 163 -3.56 17.32 -0.56
C HIS A 163 -2.11 16.97 -0.88
N ASP A 164 -1.86 15.67 -0.98
CA ASP A 164 -0.59 15.08 -1.38
C ASP A 164 -0.83 14.17 -2.61
N ASP A 165 0.09 13.25 -2.91
CA ASP A 165 -0.09 12.35 -4.05
C ASP A 165 -1.36 11.47 -3.99
N MET A 166 -2.09 11.43 -2.87
CA MET A 166 -3.38 10.76 -2.82
C MET A 166 -4.42 11.39 -3.73
N ASP A 167 -4.35 12.69 -4.06
CA ASP A 167 -5.36 13.32 -4.92
C ASP A 167 -5.42 12.65 -6.31
N ARG A 168 -4.26 12.35 -6.90
CA ARG A 168 -4.18 11.58 -8.16
C ARG A 168 -4.59 10.12 -7.99
N VAL A 169 -4.36 9.53 -6.82
CA VAL A 169 -4.78 8.15 -6.51
C VAL A 169 -6.31 8.09 -6.42
N TYR A 170 -6.94 9.02 -5.70
CA TYR A 170 -8.40 9.08 -5.57
C TYR A 170 -9.06 9.26 -6.94
N ALA A 171 -8.55 10.20 -7.76
CA ALA A 171 -9.07 10.42 -9.11
C ALA A 171 -8.97 9.16 -9.99
N ALA A 172 -7.84 8.44 -9.92
CA ALA A 172 -7.66 7.20 -10.66
C ALA A 172 -8.63 6.10 -10.18
N LEU A 173 -8.74 5.89 -8.87
CA LEU A 173 -9.60 4.86 -8.28
C LEU A 173 -11.09 5.14 -8.50
N GLU A 174 -11.51 6.40 -8.42
CA GLU A 174 -12.89 6.81 -8.70
C GLU A 174 -13.27 6.51 -10.16
N ALA A 175 -12.38 6.79 -11.12
CA ALA A 175 -12.58 6.52 -12.54
C ALA A 175 -12.39 5.03 -12.93
N ALA A 176 -11.88 4.20 -12.02
CA ALA A 176 -11.56 2.81 -12.33
C ALA A 176 -12.81 1.97 -12.60
N HIS A 177 -12.77 1.17 -13.66
CA HIS A 177 -13.67 0.03 -13.88
C HIS A 177 -13.16 -1.22 -13.13
N ALA A 178 -11.84 -1.39 -13.09
CA ALA A 178 -11.18 -2.48 -12.39
C ALA A 178 -9.96 -1.98 -11.61
N ILE A 179 -9.67 -2.64 -10.48
CA ILE A 179 -8.54 -2.34 -9.61
C ILE A 179 -7.70 -3.61 -9.45
N ALA A 180 -6.43 -3.54 -9.85
CA ALA A 180 -5.44 -4.59 -9.58
C ALA A 180 -4.51 -4.11 -8.46
N ILE A 181 -4.34 -4.92 -7.43
CA ILE A 181 -3.49 -4.61 -6.28
C ILE A 181 -2.34 -5.58 -6.28
N GLY A 182 -1.11 -5.08 -6.26
CA GLY A 182 0.09 -5.89 -6.15
C GLY A 182 0.83 -5.63 -4.85
N SER A 183 1.26 -6.67 -4.14
CA SER A 183 2.18 -6.50 -3.02
C SER A 183 3.07 -7.73 -2.83
N PRO A 184 4.36 -7.56 -2.46
CA PRO A 184 5.08 -8.64 -1.80
C PRO A 184 4.48 -8.89 -0.40
N ILE A 185 4.81 -10.03 0.20
CA ILE A 185 4.43 -10.34 1.58
C ILE A 185 5.57 -9.97 2.51
N TYR A 186 5.33 -8.96 3.37
CA TYR A 186 6.28 -8.52 4.39
C TYR A 186 5.62 -8.61 5.76
N PHE A 187 6.22 -9.41 6.66
CA PHE A 187 5.68 -9.66 8.01
C PHE A 187 4.20 -10.08 7.96
N ASP A 188 3.88 -11.06 7.12
CA ASP A 188 2.53 -11.59 6.82
C ASP A 188 1.51 -10.57 6.27
N GLY A 189 1.91 -9.31 6.12
CA GLY A 189 1.10 -8.23 5.59
C GLY A 189 1.45 -7.86 4.16
N VAL A 190 0.70 -6.90 3.64
CA VAL A 190 1.11 -6.13 2.47
C VAL A 190 2.28 -5.20 2.83
N SER A 191 3.00 -4.73 1.82
CA SER A 191 4.02 -3.69 1.98
C SER A 191 3.50 -2.44 2.68
N ALA A 192 4.37 -1.77 3.44
CA ALA A 192 4.04 -0.50 4.09
C ALA A 192 3.67 0.59 3.06
N GLN A 193 4.31 0.57 1.88
CA GLN A 193 4.04 1.47 0.76
C GLN A 193 2.58 1.39 0.32
N LEU A 194 2.08 0.17 0.10
CA LEU A 194 0.69 -0.07 -0.27
C LEU A 194 -0.24 0.24 0.89
N LYS A 195 0.08 -0.22 2.11
CA LYS A 195 -0.76 -0.02 3.29
C LYS A 195 -1.03 1.45 3.57
N ARG A 196 -0.03 2.30 3.37
CA ARG A 196 -0.16 3.76 3.47
C ARG A 196 -1.23 4.31 2.54
N VAL A 197 -1.26 3.87 1.28
CA VAL A 197 -2.29 4.26 0.30
C VAL A 197 -3.66 3.70 0.70
N MET A 198 -3.72 2.43 1.10
CA MET A 198 -4.96 1.78 1.54
C MET A 198 -5.59 2.52 2.72
N ASP A 199 -4.81 2.88 3.74
CA ASP A 199 -5.30 3.52 4.97
C ASP A 199 -5.79 4.94 4.72
N ARG A 200 -5.20 5.63 3.74
CA ARG A 200 -5.67 6.96 3.31
C ARG A 200 -7.00 6.89 2.54
N CYS A 201 -7.45 5.71 2.10
CA CYS A 201 -8.76 5.54 1.46
C CYS A 201 -9.93 5.38 2.44
N ASN A 202 -9.71 5.46 3.76
CA ASN A 202 -10.81 5.48 4.74
C ASN A 202 -11.86 6.58 4.43
N CYS A 203 -11.43 7.68 3.82
CA CYS A 203 -12.27 8.79 3.38
C CYS A 203 -13.25 8.46 2.24
N VAL A 204 -13.05 7.34 1.54
CA VAL A 204 -13.93 6.87 0.46
C VAL A 204 -15.24 6.33 1.01
N THR A 205 -15.20 5.68 2.17
CA THR A 205 -16.38 5.13 2.85
C THR A 205 -16.38 5.59 4.31
N PRO A 206 -16.63 6.89 4.56
CA PRO A 206 -16.62 7.45 5.92
C PRO A 206 -17.72 6.85 6.79
N LEU A 207 -17.43 6.73 8.08
CA LEU A 207 -18.42 6.49 9.12
C LEU A 207 -19.10 7.82 9.47
N VAL A 208 -20.38 7.94 9.18
CA VAL A 208 -21.17 9.15 9.43
C VAL A 208 -22.18 8.92 10.56
N ARG A 209 -22.44 9.95 11.36
CA ARG A 209 -23.47 9.92 12.40
C ARG A 209 -24.84 10.21 11.78
N LEU A 210 -25.85 9.40 12.13
CA LEU A 210 -27.21 9.58 11.64
C LEU A 210 -27.99 10.61 12.46
N PRO A 211 -28.95 11.34 11.85
CA PRO A 211 -29.79 12.31 12.57
C PRO A 211 -30.56 11.71 13.75
N ALA A 212 -31.03 10.46 13.61
CA ALA A 212 -31.75 9.73 14.65
C ALA A 212 -30.83 9.06 15.70
N GLY A 213 -29.51 9.29 15.63
CA GLY A 213 -28.52 8.57 16.44
C GLY A 213 -27.96 7.32 15.73
N GLY A 214 -26.81 6.83 16.22
CA GLY A 214 -26.06 5.74 15.58
C GLY A 214 -25.11 6.21 14.48
N TYR A 215 -24.47 5.23 13.82
CA TYR A 215 -23.50 5.45 12.76
C TYR A 215 -23.72 4.50 11.59
N GLU A 216 -23.45 4.98 10.37
CA GLU A 216 -23.38 4.12 9.19
C GLU A 216 -22.16 4.44 8.33
N PHE A 217 -21.69 3.46 7.58
CA PHE A 217 -20.69 3.68 6.55
C PHE A 217 -21.38 4.17 5.27
N ARG A 218 -21.01 5.35 4.77
CA ARG A 218 -21.51 5.92 3.51
C ARG A 218 -20.46 5.89 2.42
N PRO A 219 -20.46 4.90 1.52
CA PRO A 219 -19.57 4.90 0.37
C PRO A 219 -19.83 6.11 -0.51
N ARG A 220 -18.77 6.81 -0.90
CA ARG A 220 -18.81 7.90 -1.89
C ARG A 220 -18.89 7.36 -3.32
N TRP A 221 -18.45 6.13 -3.55
CA TRP A 221 -18.41 5.50 -4.86
C TRP A 221 -19.42 4.35 -4.97
N SER A 222 -20.01 4.19 -6.14
CA SER A 222 -20.84 3.03 -6.50
C SER A 222 -20.02 1.74 -6.42
N ARG A 223 -20.65 0.61 -6.05
CA ARG A 223 -19.95 -0.68 -5.87
C ARG A 223 -19.87 -1.52 -7.14
N THR A 224 -19.41 -0.90 -8.23
CA THR A 224 -19.53 -1.47 -9.57
C THR A 224 -18.24 -2.12 -10.10
N ARG A 225 -17.13 -2.03 -9.33
CA ARG A 225 -15.77 -2.32 -9.83
C ARG A 225 -15.37 -3.78 -9.60
N HIS A 226 -14.46 -4.27 -10.45
CA HIS A 226 -13.81 -5.56 -10.25
C HIS A 226 -12.44 -5.40 -9.58
N GLY A 227 -12.03 -6.39 -8.78
CA GLY A 227 -10.82 -6.35 -7.97
C GLY A 227 -9.97 -7.61 -8.12
N LEU A 228 -8.66 -7.44 -8.30
CA LEU A 228 -7.67 -8.52 -8.41
C LEU A 228 -6.54 -8.30 -7.41
N PHE A 229 -6.07 -9.37 -6.77
CA PHE A 229 -4.84 -9.35 -5.97
C PHE A 229 -3.71 -10.12 -6.67
N VAL A 230 -2.52 -9.52 -6.73
CA VAL A 230 -1.29 -10.11 -7.25
C VAL A 230 -0.26 -10.11 -6.12
N THR A 231 0.37 -11.26 -5.86
CA THR A 231 1.36 -11.37 -4.78
C THR A 231 2.51 -12.30 -5.14
N ALA A 232 3.68 -12.04 -4.54
CA ALA A 232 4.81 -12.95 -4.54
C ALA A 232 5.21 -13.22 -3.09
N CYS A 233 5.36 -14.50 -2.76
CA CYS A 233 5.62 -14.97 -1.41
C CYS A 233 6.51 -16.22 -1.47
N SER A 234 7.25 -16.47 -0.38
CA SER A 234 7.93 -17.74 -0.24
C SER A 234 6.92 -18.90 -0.28
N SER A 235 7.27 -19.99 -0.97
CA SER A 235 6.52 -21.27 -0.97
C SER A 235 6.30 -21.85 0.45
N ARG A 236 7.14 -21.43 1.41
CA ARG A 236 7.13 -21.87 2.81
C ARG A 236 6.22 -21.03 3.71
N HIS A 237 5.66 -19.94 3.20
CA HIS A 237 4.87 -18.99 3.98
C HIS A 237 3.47 -18.83 3.39
N ARG A 238 2.54 -18.39 4.22
CA ARG A 238 1.18 -18.09 3.79
C ARG A 238 1.01 -16.59 3.56
N TYR A 239 0.06 -16.24 2.71
CA TYR A 239 -0.28 -14.85 2.39
C TYR A 239 -1.73 -14.50 2.78
N ASP A 240 -2.39 -15.34 3.59
CA ASP A 240 -3.81 -15.22 3.89
C ASP A 240 -4.17 -13.92 4.64
N LEU A 241 -3.29 -13.43 5.52
CA LEU A 241 -3.51 -12.16 6.23
C LEU A 241 -3.43 -10.97 5.27
N ALA A 242 -2.45 -10.94 4.38
CA ALA A 242 -2.34 -9.93 3.34
C ALA A 242 -3.55 -9.97 2.39
N GLU A 243 -3.95 -11.16 1.93
CA GLU A 243 -5.13 -11.31 1.06
C GLU A 243 -6.40 -10.82 1.76
N ARG A 244 -6.60 -11.20 3.03
CA ARG A 244 -7.76 -10.74 3.80
C ARG A 244 -7.80 -9.21 3.92
N SER A 245 -6.64 -8.58 4.15
CA SER A 245 -6.51 -7.12 4.17
C SER A 245 -6.90 -6.49 2.82
N VAL A 246 -6.43 -7.07 1.72
CA VAL A 246 -6.74 -6.60 0.35
C VAL A 246 -8.21 -6.80 -0.01
N ARG A 247 -8.80 -7.95 0.31
CA ARG A 247 -10.25 -8.21 0.13
C ARG A 247 -11.09 -7.18 0.89
N GLY A 248 -10.70 -6.88 2.13
CA GLY A 248 -11.33 -5.85 2.93
C GLY A 248 -11.24 -4.48 2.26
N PHE A 249 -10.05 -4.07 1.83
CA PHE A 249 -9.84 -2.81 1.13
C PHE A 249 -10.68 -2.69 -0.15
N LEU A 250 -10.66 -3.72 -1.02
CA LEU A 250 -11.46 -3.74 -2.25
C LEU A 250 -12.95 -3.49 -1.96
N LYS A 251 -13.50 -4.17 -0.94
CA LYS A 251 -14.88 -3.93 -0.48
C LYS A 251 -15.13 -2.48 -0.10
N TRP A 252 -14.20 -1.85 0.64
CA TRP A 252 -14.31 -0.46 1.10
C TRP A 252 -14.19 0.58 -0.02
N VAL A 253 -13.56 0.23 -1.14
CA VAL A 253 -13.48 1.09 -2.34
C VAL A 253 -14.48 0.68 -3.44
N GLY A 254 -15.48 -0.14 -3.10
CA GLY A 254 -16.55 -0.50 -4.02
C GLY A 254 -16.11 -1.44 -5.16
N ALA A 255 -15.15 -2.32 -4.88
CA ALA A 255 -14.71 -3.36 -5.79
C ALA A 255 -15.00 -4.76 -5.23
N ARG A 256 -15.54 -5.66 -6.07
CA ARG A 256 -15.67 -7.09 -5.75
C ARG A 256 -14.36 -7.79 -6.04
N TRP A 257 -13.89 -8.58 -5.08
CA TRP A 257 -12.75 -9.47 -5.29
C TRP A 257 -13.13 -10.59 -6.28
N GLU A 258 -12.34 -10.74 -7.34
CA GLU A 258 -12.51 -11.79 -8.36
C GLU A 258 -11.57 -12.97 -8.11
N GLU A 259 -10.27 -12.71 -7.97
CA GLU A 259 -9.28 -13.76 -7.73
C GLU A 259 -7.98 -13.22 -7.11
N THR A 260 -7.10 -14.14 -6.75
CA THR A 260 -5.70 -13.88 -6.39
C THR A 260 -4.78 -14.65 -7.33
N ILE A 261 -3.75 -13.99 -7.83
CA ILE A 261 -2.63 -14.58 -8.58
C ILE A 261 -1.40 -14.50 -7.68
N ALA A 262 -0.97 -15.65 -7.16
CA ALA A 262 0.17 -15.76 -6.28
C ALA A 262 1.34 -16.47 -7.00
N TYR A 263 2.51 -15.86 -6.96
CA TYR A 263 3.77 -16.53 -7.28
C TYR A 263 4.42 -17.02 -5.98
N LEU A 264 4.44 -18.34 -5.81
CA LEU A 264 5.12 -19.00 -4.69
C LEU A 264 6.51 -19.43 -5.14
N HIS A 265 7.53 -18.97 -4.43
CA HIS A 265 8.94 -19.14 -4.85
C HIS A 265 9.89 -19.34 -3.67
N GLU A 266 11.15 -19.67 -3.95
CA GLU A 266 12.19 -19.89 -2.92
C GLU A 266 13.42 -19.00 -3.10
N ASP A 267 13.51 -18.31 -4.23
CA ASP A 267 14.55 -17.34 -4.51
C ASP A 267 14.23 -15.94 -3.96
N ASN A 268 15.19 -15.04 -4.05
CA ASN A 268 15.03 -13.63 -3.73
C ASN A 268 15.38 -12.74 -4.94
N ASP A 269 15.30 -13.31 -6.16
CA ASP A 269 15.75 -12.64 -7.36
C ASP A 269 14.64 -11.74 -7.92
N PRO A 270 14.90 -10.44 -8.14
CA PRO A 270 13.91 -9.55 -8.69
C PRO A 270 13.43 -10.01 -10.07
N GLY A 271 12.15 -10.35 -10.16
CA GLY A 271 11.52 -10.70 -11.44
C GLY A 271 11.73 -12.15 -11.86
N SER A 272 12.12 -13.04 -10.94
CA SER A 272 12.23 -14.49 -11.20
C SER A 272 10.97 -15.14 -11.77
N VAL A 273 9.80 -14.52 -11.59
CA VAL A 273 8.54 -14.94 -12.26
C VAL A 273 8.63 -14.96 -13.79
N LEU A 274 9.62 -14.29 -14.40
CA LEU A 274 9.88 -14.37 -15.85
C LEU A 274 10.17 -15.80 -16.32
N ALA A 275 10.67 -16.68 -15.42
CA ALA A 275 10.84 -18.10 -15.69
C ALA A 275 9.51 -18.90 -15.66
N ARG A 276 8.39 -18.24 -15.35
CA ARG A 276 7.05 -18.82 -15.20
C ARG A 276 6.05 -18.15 -16.17
N PRO A 277 6.21 -18.36 -17.50
CA PRO A 277 5.37 -17.71 -18.50
C PRO A 277 3.87 -17.98 -18.30
N GLU A 278 3.50 -19.14 -17.76
CA GLU A 278 2.12 -19.49 -17.47
C GLU A 278 1.46 -18.57 -16.43
N LEU A 279 2.23 -18.06 -15.46
CA LEU A 279 1.73 -17.10 -14.47
C LEU A 279 1.54 -15.71 -15.09
N LEU A 280 2.45 -15.30 -15.98
CA LEU A 280 2.34 -14.05 -16.72
C LEU A 280 1.15 -14.09 -17.69
N ASP A 281 0.93 -15.22 -18.36
CA ASP A 281 -0.22 -15.41 -19.24
C ASP A 281 -1.53 -15.44 -18.44
N ARG A 282 -1.55 -16.05 -17.25
CA ARG A 282 -2.70 -15.98 -16.34
C ARG A 282 -2.98 -14.54 -15.92
N ALA A 283 -1.95 -13.77 -15.56
CA ALA A 283 -2.08 -12.36 -15.20
C ALA A 283 -2.61 -11.51 -16.36
N ARG A 284 -2.08 -11.70 -17.57
CA ARG A 284 -2.58 -11.07 -18.81
C ARG A 284 -4.02 -11.45 -19.12
N GLY A 285 -4.37 -12.73 -18.97
CA GLY A 285 -5.73 -13.21 -19.11
C GLY A 285 -6.69 -12.58 -18.10
N ALA A 286 -6.27 -12.39 -16.85
CA ALA A 286 -7.06 -11.71 -15.84
C ALA A 286 -7.32 -10.24 -16.21
N GLY A 287 -6.30 -9.53 -16.70
CA GLY A 287 -6.46 -8.16 -17.22
C GLY A 287 -7.54 -8.04 -18.30
N ARG A 288 -7.51 -8.95 -19.29
CA ARG A 288 -8.54 -9.03 -20.34
C ARG A 288 -9.94 -9.23 -19.75
N ARG A 289 -10.10 -10.24 -18.87
CA ARG A 289 -11.39 -10.57 -18.24
C ARG A 289 -11.95 -9.40 -17.43
N LEU A 290 -11.11 -8.71 -16.65
CA LEU A 290 -11.55 -7.57 -15.84
C LEU A 290 -12.14 -6.44 -16.71
N ILE A 291 -11.53 -6.16 -17.85
CA ILE A 291 -12.03 -5.14 -18.78
C ILE A 291 -13.29 -5.60 -19.50
N GLN A 292 -13.39 -6.86 -19.88
CA GLN A 292 -14.54 -7.37 -20.63
C GLN A 292 -15.79 -7.58 -19.74
N SER A 293 -15.60 -7.90 -18.46
CA SER A 293 -16.69 -8.06 -17.50
C SER A 293 -17.57 -6.82 -17.39
N ALA A 294 -18.88 -7.02 -17.43
CA ALA A 294 -19.86 -5.95 -17.22
C ALA A 294 -19.71 -5.37 -15.80
N PRO A 295 -19.95 -4.06 -15.61
CA PRO A 295 -19.96 -3.46 -14.28
C PRO A 295 -20.90 -4.22 -13.34
N LEU A 296 -20.51 -4.33 -12.08
CA LEU A 296 -21.35 -4.98 -11.08
C LEU A 296 -22.59 -4.13 -10.78
N PRO A 297 -23.71 -4.75 -10.39
CA PRO A 297 -24.88 -4.00 -9.93
C PRO A 297 -24.51 -3.14 -8.70
N ALA A 298 -24.99 -1.89 -8.71
CA ALA A 298 -24.70 -0.89 -7.68
C ALA A 298 -25.39 -1.16 -6.35
#